data_AF-A0A840J684-F1
#
_entry.id   AF-A0A840J684-F1
#
_cell.length_a   1.000
_cell.length_b   1.000
_cell.length_c   1.000
_cell.angle_alpha   90.00
_cell.angle_beta   90.00
_cell.angle_gamma   90.00
#
_symmetry.space_group_name_H-M   'P 1'
#
loop_
_entity.id
_entity.type
_entity.pdbx_description
1 polymer ?
#
loop_
_entity_poly.entity_id
_entity_poly.type
_entity_poly.pdbx_seq_one_letter_code
_entity_poly.pdbx_strand_id
1 'polypeptide(L)'
;MRELLAVDFLMAADDHLALELYTGFRAFRDREQFTFGPLLAGETHRCTDMVHYDLRDNLFARIRVGSYRTWGRGERLETKQFPGISGDERDA
;
A
#
# COMPACT_ATOMS: atom_id res chain seq x y z
N MET A 1 -1.54 11.56 -8.68
CA MET A 1 -1.18 11.03 -7.36
C MET A 1 -0.08 10.03 -7.59
N ARG A 2 0.82 9.86 -6.63
CA ARG A 2 1.79 8.77 -6.62
C ARG A 2 1.34 7.76 -5.57
N GLU A 3 1.37 6.50 -5.94
CA GLU A 3 1.14 5.38 -5.05
C GLU A 3 2.48 4.66 -4.81
N LEU A 4 2.67 4.22 -3.57
CA LEU A 4 3.76 3.35 -3.15
C LEU A 4 3.14 2.16 -2.44
N LEU A 5 3.50 0.96 -2.88
CA LEU A 5 3.07 -0.30 -2.30
C LEU A 5 4.30 -1.05 -1.80
N ALA A 6 4.19 -1.64 -0.63
CA ALA A 6 5.26 -2.44 -0.03
C ALA A 6 4.68 -3.66 0.69
N VAL A 7 5.19 -4.83 0.35
CA VAL A 7 4.86 -6.08 1.05
C VAL A 7 5.75 -6.17 2.29
N ASP A 8 5.15 -6.03 3.47
CA ASP A 8 5.87 -6.13 4.74
C ASP A 8 6.04 -7.57 5.18
N PHE A 9 5.06 -8.41 4.86
CA PHE A 9 5.04 -9.82 5.14
C PHE A 9 4.27 -10.56 4.03
N LEU A 10 4.75 -11.74 3.66
CA LEU A 10 4.11 -12.63 2.70
C LEU A 10 4.13 -14.06 3.25
N MET A 11 2.96 -14.68 3.25
CA MET A 11 2.79 -16.13 3.37
C MET A 11 2.16 -16.65 2.09
N ALA A 12 2.73 -17.71 1.54
CA ALA A 12 2.24 -18.36 0.34
C ALA A 12 1.98 -19.84 0.61
N ALA A 13 0.85 -20.32 0.11
CA ALA A 13 0.49 -21.71 -0.07
C ALA A 13 0.06 -21.92 -1.53
N ASP A 14 -0.19 -23.17 -1.94
CA ASP A 14 -0.44 -23.52 -3.34
C ASP A 14 -1.56 -22.68 -3.98
N ASP A 15 -2.67 -22.49 -3.27
CA ASP A 15 -3.87 -21.79 -3.73
C ASP A 15 -4.20 -20.52 -2.92
N HIS A 16 -3.30 -20.06 -2.05
CA HIS A 16 -3.55 -18.92 -1.18
C HIS A 16 -2.32 -18.03 -0.97
N LEU A 17 -2.53 -16.71 -0.95
CA LEU A 17 -1.53 -15.73 -0.51
C LEU A 17 -2.10 -14.86 0.61
N ALA A 18 -1.36 -14.70 1.70
CA ALA A 18 -1.67 -13.74 2.74
C ALA A 18 -0.54 -12.71 2.87
N LEU A 19 -0.88 -11.42 2.88
CA LEU A 19 0.06 -10.31 2.87
C LEU A 19 -0.27 -9.32 3.98
N GLU A 20 0.77 -8.79 4.62
CA GLU A 20 0.71 -7.47 5.24
C GLU A 20 1.22 -6.47 4.21
N LEU A 21 0.35 -5.56 3.78
CA LEU A 21 0.61 -4.62 2.69
C LEU A 21 0.55 -3.19 3.21
N TYR A 22 1.67 -2.49 3.15
CA TYR A 22 1.70 -1.04 3.34
C TYR A 22 1.43 -0.32 2.01
N THR A 23 0.56 0.69 2.07
CA THR A 23 0.24 1.54 0.94
C THR A 23 0.34 3.01 1.32
N GLY A 24 1.00 3.80 0.48
CA GLY A 24 1.14 5.25 0.62
C GLY A 24 0.68 5.97 -0.64
N PHE A 25 -0.20 6.96 -0.46
CA PHE A 25 -0.79 7.75 -1.52
C PHE A 25 -0.45 9.23 -1.34
N ARG A 26 0.29 9.85 -2.27
CA ARG A 26 0.54 11.30 -2.27
C ARG A 26 -0.25 11.99 -3.38
N ALA A 27 -1.06 12.97 -3.01
CA ALA A 27 -1.81 13.78 -3.96
C ALA A 27 -0.96 14.96 -4.48
N PHE A 28 -0.97 15.15 -5.80
CA PHE A 28 -0.37 16.33 -6.45
C PHE A 28 -1.41 17.40 -6.82
N ARG A 29 -2.70 17.04 -6.73
CA ARG A 29 -3.88 17.87 -6.92
C ARG A 29 -5.00 17.26 -6.08
N ASP A 30 -6.00 18.07 -5.75
CA ASP A 30 -7.16 17.62 -4.98
C ASP A 30 -7.84 16.42 -5.63
N ARG A 31 -8.25 15.46 -4.78
CA ARG A 31 -9.01 14.28 -5.15
C ARG A 31 -10.18 14.10 -4.19
N GLU A 32 -11.32 14.64 -4.58
CA GLU A 32 -12.56 14.53 -3.81
C GLU A 32 -13.07 13.09 -3.74
N GLN A 33 -12.89 12.31 -4.81
CA GLN A 33 -13.32 10.91 -4.91
C GLN A 33 -12.14 9.96 -4.68
N PHE A 34 -11.59 9.95 -3.47
CA PHE A 34 -10.60 8.97 -3.05
C PHE A 34 -11.21 7.97 -2.07
N THR A 35 -10.77 6.71 -2.15
CA THR A 35 -11.37 5.55 -1.47
C THR A 35 -11.52 5.76 0.04
N PHE A 36 -10.59 6.50 0.65
CA PHE A 36 -10.54 6.75 2.09
C PHE A 36 -11.05 8.15 2.48
N GLY A 37 -11.83 8.79 1.60
CA GLY A 37 -12.29 10.18 1.72
C GLY A 37 -11.43 11.15 0.91
N PRO A 38 -11.83 12.44 0.79
CA PRO A 38 -11.09 13.42 0.01
C PRO A 38 -9.61 13.51 0.39
N LEU A 39 -8.74 13.63 -0.60
CA LEU A 39 -7.29 13.80 -0.42
C LEU A 39 -6.83 15.07 -1.16
N LEU A 40 -6.45 16.10 -0.41
CA LEU A 40 -6.10 17.41 -0.96
C LEU A 40 -4.68 17.43 -1.54
N ALA A 41 -4.38 18.40 -2.40
CA ALA A 41 -3.06 18.60 -2.96
C ALA A 41 -2.00 18.74 -1.86
N GLY A 42 -0.93 17.93 -1.97
CA GLY A 42 0.15 17.88 -0.96
C GLY A 42 -0.12 16.93 0.21
N GLU A 43 -1.34 16.43 0.38
CA GLU A 43 -1.64 15.46 1.42
C GLU A 43 -1.13 14.06 1.07
N THR A 44 -0.95 13.26 2.12
CA THR A 44 -0.56 11.86 2.00
C THR A 44 -1.45 11.00 2.89
N HIS A 45 -2.04 9.97 2.30
CA HIS A 45 -2.72 8.91 3.03
C HIS A 45 -1.82 7.68 3.10
N ARG A 46 -1.77 7.03 4.27
CA ARG A 46 -0.94 5.85 4.49
C ARG A 46 -1.73 4.83 5.28
N CYS A 47 -1.75 3.60 4.81
CA CYS A 47 -2.40 2.49 5.51
C CYS A 47 -1.53 1.23 5.47
N THR A 48 -1.84 0.32 6.38
CA THR A 48 -1.46 -1.08 6.30
C THR A 48 -2.72 -1.90 6.32
N ASP A 49 -2.84 -2.80 5.35
CA ASP A 49 -3.96 -3.70 5.19
C ASP A 49 -3.47 -5.15 5.19
N MET A 50 -4.30 -6.05 5.70
CA MET A 50 -4.10 -7.49 5.58
C MET A 50 -4.86 -7.97 4.34
N VAL A 51 -4.13 -8.46 3.35
CA VAL A 51 -4.68 -8.88 2.06
C VAL A 51 -4.60 -10.39 1.94
N HIS A 52 -5.70 -11.02 1.57
CA HIS A 52 -5.76 -12.45 1.29
C HIS A 52 -6.24 -12.66 -0.15
N TYR A 53 -5.44 -13.34 -0.96
CA TYR A 53 -5.84 -13.84 -2.26
C TYR A 53 -6.12 -15.34 -2.24
N ASP A 54 -7.21 -15.75 -2.87
CA ASP A 54 -7.39 -17.13 -3.33
C ASP A 54 -6.89 -17.20 -4.78
N LEU A 55 -6.17 -18.25 -5.13
CA LEU A 55 -5.64 -18.50 -6.47
C LEU A 55 -6.41 -19.64 -7.13
N ARG A 56 -6.67 -19.50 -8.43
CA ARG A 56 -7.23 -20.56 -9.26
C ARG A 56 -6.57 -20.52 -10.62
N ASP A 57 -6.09 -21.67 -11.09
CA ASP A 57 -5.39 -21.78 -12.37
C ASP A 57 -4.22 -20.78 -12.49
N ASN A 58 -3.48 -20.57 -11.39
CA ASN A 58 -2.40 -19.59 -11.22
C ASN A 58 -2.80 -18.11 -11.40
N LEU A 59 -4.09 -17.79 -11.26
CA LEU A 59 -4.64 -16.44 -11.33
C LEU A 59 -5.28 -16.04 -10.00
N PHE A 60 -5.33 -14.73 -9.71
CA PHE A 60 -6.09 -14.22 -8.57
C PHE A 60 -7.58 -14.44 -8.80
N ALA A 61 -8.19 -15.32 -8.00
CA ALA A 61 -9.60 -15.68 -8.11
C ALA A 61 -10.48 -14.86 -7.17
N ARG A 62 -9.94 -14.47 -6.00
CA ARG A 62 -10.64 -13.68 -5.00
C ARG A 62 -9.65 -12.84 -4.22
N ILE A 63 -10.06 -11.63 -3.85
CA ILE A 63 -9.35 -10.79 -2.89
C ILE A 63 -10.25 -10.52 -1.68
N ARG A 64 -9.66 -10.56 -0.49
CA ARG A 64 -10.24 -10.07 0.76
C ARG A 64 -9.23 -9.14 1.41
N VAL A 65 -9.70 -7.98 1.84
CA VAL A 65 -8.85 -6.95 2.46
C VAL A 65 -9.46 -6.58 3.80
N GLY A 66 -8.64 -6.61 4.84
CA GLY A 66 -8.97 -6.12 6.17
C GLY A 66 -8.07 -4.95 6.53
N SER A 67 -8.65 -3.79 6.87
CA SER A 67 -7.86 -2.66 7.34
C SER A 67 -7.23 -2.95 8.69
N TYR A 68 -5.92 -2.80 8.78
CA TYR A 68 -5.19 -2.99 10.03
C TYR A 68 -4.89 -1.66 10.72
N ARG A 69 -4.24 -0.73 10.01
CA ARG A 69 -3.85 0.57 10.60
C ARG A 69 -3.78 1.68 9.55
N THR A 70 -4.30 2.85 9.90
CA THR A 70 -4.01 4.11 9.21
C THR A 70 -2.89 4.84 9.96
N TRP A 71 -1.92 5.39 9.24
CA TRP A 71 -0.75 6.03 9.83
C TRP A 71 -0.90 7.55 9.86
N GLY A 72 -0.55 8.17 11.00
CA GLY A 72 -0.54 9.62 11.15
C GLY A 72 0.57 10.33 10.37
N ARG A 73 0.52 11.67 10.31
CA ARG A 73 1.56 12.50 9.70
C ARG A 73 2.86 12.38 10.51
N GLY A 74 3.85 11.68 9.97
CA GLY A 74 5.14 11.43 10.62
C GLY A 74 5.23 10.08 11.33
N GLU A 75 4.14 9.32 11.38
CA GLU A 75 4.18 7.92 11.78
C GLU A 75 4.54 7.06 10.58
N ARG A 76 5.41 6.08 10.80
CA ARG A 76 5.99 5.20 9.77
C ARG A 76 6.81 5.96 8.73
N LEU A 77 7.95 6.47 9.20
CA LEU A 77 9.03 7.06 8.38
C LEU A 77 10.02 6.03 7.85
N GLU A 78 9.80 4.74 8.13
CA GLU A 78 10.71 3.69 7.68
C GLU A 78 10.84 3.75 6.17
N THR A 79 12.02 4.20 5.73
CA THR A 79 12.50 3.94 4.40
C THR A 79 12.92 2.48 4.43
N LYS A 80 11.96 1.56 4.31
CA LYS A 80 12.32 0.17 4.06
C LYS A 80 13.17 0.21 2.78
N GLN A 81 14.45 -0.10 2.91
CA GLN A 81 15.32 -0.25 1.77
C GLN A 81 14.81 -1.47 1.03
N PHE A 82 14.09 -1.24 -0.06
CA PHE A 82 13.62 -2.31 -0.92
C PHE A 82 14.75 -2.62 -1.91
N PRO A 83 15.40 -3.79 -1.81
CA PRO A 83 16.43 -4.14 -2.78
C PRO A 83 15.81 -4.10 -4.19
N GLY A 84 16.34 -3.25 -5.07
CA GLY A 84 15.86 -3.08 -6.44
C GLY A 84 14.91 -1.89 -6.69
N ILE A 85 14.48 -1.16 -5.66
CA ILE A 85 13.84 0.16 -5.83
C ILE A 85 14.86 1.21 -5.39
N SER A 86 15.65 1.73 -6.33
CA SER A 86 16.53 2.87 -6.06
C SER A 86 15.67 4.06 -5.62
N GLY A 87 15.83 4.47 -4.36
CA GLY A 87 15.28 5.72 -3.87
C GLY A 87 15.96 6.87 -4.58
N ASP A 88 15.34 7.40 -5.62
CA ASP A 88 15.80 8.64 -6.22
C ASP A 88 15.38 9.77 -5.25
N GLU A 89 16.33 10.25 -4.45
CA GLU A 89 16.24 11.39 -3.53
C GLU A 89 16.13 12.74 -4.29
N ARG A 90 15.43 12.76 -5.42
CA ARG A 90 15.13 13.98 -6.17
C ARG A 90 13.65 14.25 -6.04
N ASP A 91 13.25 14.86 -4.93
CA ASP A 91 12.02 15.67 -4.76
C ASP A 91 11.95 16.19 -3.30
N ALA A 92 13.08 16.72 -2.82
CA ALA A 92 13.12 17.59 -1.64
C ALA A 92 12.59 18.98 -2.00
#